data_AF-A0A2G9XJU8-F1
#
_entry.id   AF-A0A2G9XJU8-F1
#
_cell.length_a   1.000
_cell.length_b   1.000
_cell.length_c   1.000
_cell.angle_alpha   90.00
_cell.angle_beta   90.00
_cell.angle_gamma   90.00
#
_symmetry.space_group_name_H-M   'P 1'
#
loop_
_entity.id
_entity.type
_entity.pdbx_description
1 polymer ?
#
loop_
_entity_poly.entity_id
_entity_poly.type
_entity_poly.pdbx_seq_one_letter_code
_entity_poly.pdbx_strand_id
1 'polypeptide(L)'
;MVNFRLTLPFFDSHQVDGNDVLEVYEAAKRAIDQCREGNGPVFIECLTYRFRGHVGPDDNIQGTHTDIRPREEMEAWLKKDPICRLERQILAGRGQIFTIDILVC
;
A
#
# COMPACT_ATOMS: atom_id res chain seq x y z
N MET A 1 5.42 -9.87 -7.42
CA MET A 1 4.08 -9.65 -8.00
C MET A 1 3.35 -10.99 -8.08
N VAL A 2 2.48 -11.26 -7.10
CA VAL A 2 1.61 -12.44 -7.15
C VAL A 2 0.37 -12.03 -7.92
N ASN A 3 0.17 -12.60 -9.11
CA ASN A 3 -1.02 -12.33 -9.93
C ASN A 3 -2.16 -13.22 -9.45
N PHE A 4 -2.97 -12.73 -8.51
CA PHE A 4 -4.30 -13.28 -8.29
C PHE A 4 -5.22 -12.73 -9.38
N ARG A 5 -5.72 -13.62 -10.26
CA ARG A 5 -6.79 -13.26 -11.21
C ARG A 5 -8.12 -13.29 -10.45
N LEU A 6 -8.56 -12.14 -9.94
CA LEU A 6 -9.97 -11.95 -9.51
C LEU A 6 -10.93 -11.83 -10.71
N THR A 7 -10.43 -12.00 -11.94
CA THR A 7 -10.88 -11.21 -13.09
C THR A 7 -11.14 -11.98 -14.37
N LEU A 8 -11.95 -13.03 -14.27
CA LEU A 8 -12.89 -13.28 -15.36
C LEU A 8 -14.30 -13.12 -14.79
N PRO A 9 -15.15 -12.21 -15.33
CA PRO A 9 -15.05 -11.54 -16.65
C PRO A 9 -14.84 -10.00 -16.71
N PHE A 10 -14.41 -9.27 -15.66
CA PHE A 10 -14.66 -7.80 -15.62
C PHE A 10 -13.52 -6.80 -15.93
N PHE A 11 -12.35 -6.84 -15.30
CA PHE A 11 -11.29 -5.81 -15.47
C PHE A 11 -9.91 -6.32 -15.04
N ASP A 12 -8.79 -5.68 -15.38
CA ASP A 12 -7.48 -6.16 -14.92
C ASP A 12 -7.32 -5.97 -13.40
N SER A 13 -6.67 -6.92 -12.73
CA SER A 13 -6.37 -6.83 -11.30
C SER A 13 -4.98 -7.30 -10.93
N HIS A 14 -4.34 -6.60 -9.99
CA HIS A 14 -3.02 -6.94 -9.49
C HIS A 14 -2.93 -6.67 -7.99
N GLN A 15 -2.15 -7.50 -7.30
CA GLN A 15 -1.82 -7.31 -5.89
C GLN A 15 -0.38 -6.81 -5.76
N VAL A 16 -0.17 -5.81 -4.90
CA VAL A 16 1.13 -5.19 -4.61
C VAL A 16 1.41 -5.17 -3.11
N ASP A 17 2.68 -5.09 -2.73
CA ASP A 17 3.05 -4.74 -1.36
C ASP A 17 2.67 -3.28 -1.09
N GLY A 18 1.59 -3.06 -0.36
CA GLY A 18 1.09 -1.73 -0.02
C GLY A 18 2.04 -0.93 0.87
N ASN A 19 3.07 -1.57 1.43
CA ASN A 19 4.10 -0.91 2.21
C ASN A 19 5.40 -0.66 1.40
N ASP A 20 5.46 -1.02 0.11
CA ASP A 20 6.50 -0.54 -0.82
C ASP A 20 5.95 0.62 -1.65
N VAL A 21 6.30 1.84 -1.26
CA VAL A 21 5.83 3.07 -1.90
C VAL A 21 6.18 3.11 -3.40
N LEU A 22 7.33 2.57 -3.79
CA LEU A 22 7.77 2.57 -5.18
C LEU A 22 6.98 1.53 -6.00
N GLU A 23 6.69 0.35 -5.43
CA GLU A 23 5.84 -0.65 -6.09
C GLU A 23 4.42 -0.14 -6.30
N VAL A 24 3.84 0.51 -5.27
CA VAL A 24 2.50 1.12 -5.35
C VAL A 24 2.48 2.22 -6.42
N TYR A 25 3.48 3.10 -6.45
CA TYR A 25 3.59 4.15 -7.47
C TYR A 25 3.64 3.60 -8.89
N GLU A 26 4.51 2.61 -9.15
CA GLU A 26 4.66 2.02 -10.49
C GLU A 26 3.43 1.23 -10.93
N ALA A 27 2.74 0.57 -10.00
CA ALA A 27 1.48 -0.10 -10.29
C ALA A 27 0.37 0.89 -10.61
N ALA A 28 0.24 1.96 -9.81
CA ALA A 28 -0.75 3.01 -10.04
C ALA A 28 -0.50 3.75 -11.35
N LYS A 29 0.74 4.13 -11.65
CA LYS A 29 1.12 4.82 -12.89
C LYS A 29 0.71 4.01 -14.13
N ARG A 30 1.08 2.73 -14.18
CA ARG A 30 0.71 1.84 -15.29
C ARG A 30 -0.81 1.67 -15.43
N ALA A 31 -1.51 1.48 -14.31
CA ALA A 31 -2.97 1.38 -14.32
C ALA A 31 -3.65 2.67 -14.82
N ILE A 32 -3.15 3.83 -14.40
CA ILE A 32 -3.66 5.14 -14.84
C ILE A 32 -3.42 5.33 -16.34
N ASP A 33 -2.23 5.00 -16.84
CA ASP A 33 -1.91 5.09 -18.28
C ASP A 33 -2.84 4.19 -19.10
N GLN A 34 -3.04 2.94 -18.67
CA GLN A 34 -3.98 1.99 -19.30
C GLN A 34 -5.41 2.52 -19.31
N CYS A 35 -5.91 3.04 -18.19
CA CYS A 35 -7.25 3.64 -18.09
C CYS A 35 -7.39 4.84 -19.05
N ARG A 36 -6.35 5.68 -19.17
CA ARG A 36 -6.34 6.87 -20.05
C ARG A 36 -6.32 6.53 -21.53
N GLU A 37 -5.72 5.40 -21.89
CA GLU A 37 -5.74 4.85 -23.25
C GLU A 37 -7.09 4.23 -23.65
N GLY A 38 -8.05 4.14 -22.71
CA GLY A 38 -9.38 3.61 -22.97
C GLY A 38 -9.51 2.09 -22.81
N ASN A 39 -8.52 1.44 -22.18
CA ASN A 39 -8.48 -0.02 -22.00
C ASN A 39 -9.33 -0.52 -20.81
N GLY A 40 -10.20 0.34 -20.25
CA GLY A 40 -11.07 0.01 -19.11
C GLY A 40 -10.41 0.23 -17.74
N PRO A 41 -11.16 -0.01 -16.65
CA PRO A 41 -10.66 0.17 -15.29
C PRO A 41 -9.65 -0.92 -14.90
N VAL A 42 -8.85 -0.63 -13.87
CA VAL A 42 -7.90 -1.56 -13.26
C VAL A 42 -8.08 -1.56 -11.75
N PHE A 43 -8.04 -2.73 -11.12
CA PHE A 43 -8.10 -2.90 -9.67
C PHE A 43 -6.73 -3.24 -9.09
N ILE A 44 -6.29 -2.46 -8.10
CA ILE A 44 -5.03 -2.69 -7.41
C ILE A 44 -5.33 -3.01 -5.95
N GLU A 45 -4.93 -4.19 -5.48
CA GLU A 45 -4.96 -4.56 -4.07
C GLU A 45 -3.62 -4.23 -3.42
N CYS A 46 -3.60 -3.21 -2.57
CA CYS A 46 -2.43 -2.83 -1.78
C CYS A 46 -2.45 -3.56 -0.44
N LEU A 47 -1.65 -4.62 -0.29
CA LEU A 47 -1.54 -5.33 0.98
C LEU A 47 -0.81 -4.48 2.02
N THR A 48 -1.54 -3.98 3.02
CA THR A 48 -1.01 -3.08 4.06
C THR A 48 -1.61 -3.40 5.42
N TYR A 49 -1.21 -2.64 6.44
CA TYR A 49 -1.62 -2.86 7.82
C TYR A 49 -2.01 -1.57 8.53
N ARG A 50 -3.13 -1.61 9.26
CA ARG A 50 -3.61 -0.49 10.07
C ARG A 50 -2.96 -0.55 11.47
N PHE A 51 -1.99 0.30 11.76
CA PHE A 51 -1.33 0.26 13.07
C PHE A 51 -2.22 0.70 14.24
N ARG A 52 -3.12 1.66 14.02
CA ARG A 52 -3.95 2.27 15.07
C ARG A 52 -5.36 1.69 15.18
N GLY A 53 -6.17 2.30 16.03
CA GLY A 53 -7.62 2.14 16.12
C GLY A 53 -8.35 2.13 14.79
N HIS A 54 -9.49 1.44 14.75
CA HIS A 54 -10.39 1.55 13.61
C HIS A 54 -10.97 2.96 13.49
N VAL A 55 -11.27 3.56 14.64
CA VAL A 55 -11.88 4.88 14.79
C VAL A 55 -11.08 5.64 15.83
N GLY A 56 -10.87 6.94 15.59
CA GLY A 56 -10.25 7.84 16.56
C GLY A 56 -8.72 7.79 16.61
N PRO A 57 -8.10 8.70 17.38
CA PRO A 57 -6.65 8.74 17.59
C PRO A 57 -6.16 7.62 18.51
N ASP A 58 -7.07 6.85 19.10
CA ASP A 58 -6.78 5.77 20.02
C ASP A 58 -5.73 4.84 19.41
N ASP A 59 -4.55 4.93 20.00
CA ASP A 59 -3.61 3.86 20.09
C ASP A 59 -4.33 2.74 20.81
N ASN A 60 -4.87 1.81 20.03
CA ASN A 60 -5.42 0.53 20.46
C ASN A 60 -4.33 -0.32 21.19
N ILE A 61 -3.73 0.24 22.22
CA ILE A 61 -2.88 -0.43 23.17
C ILE A 61 -3.81 -1.42 23.85
N GLN A 62 -3.41 -2.70 23.80
CA GLN A 62 -4.13 -3.78 24.46
C GLN A 62 -4.55 -3.34 25.87
N GLY A 63 -5.86 -3.32 26.13
CA GLY A 63 -6.38 -3.24 27.49
C GLY A 63 -7.49 -2.25 27.77
N THR A 64 -7.78 -1.27 26.90
CA THR A 64 -8.87 -0.31 27.19
C THR A 64 -9.97 -0.26 26.15
N HIS A 65 -9.69 -0.51 24.87
CA HIS A 65 -10.73 -0.73 23.85
C HIS A 65 -10.28 -1.75 22.78
N THR A 66 -10.84 -2.95 22.86
CA THR A 66 -11.22 -3.79 21.70
C THR A 66 -10.18 -4.04 20.58
N ASP A 67 -8.88 -4.11 20.86
CA ASP A 67 -7.95 -4.67 19.88
C ASP A 67 -7.95 -6.19 19.95
N ILE A 68 -8.55 -6.82 18.94
CA ILE A 68 -8.69 -8.28 18.82
C ILE A 68 -7.49 -8.94 18.14
N ARG A 69 -6.48 -8.16 17.75
CA ARG A 69 -5.35 -8.64 16.94
C ARG A 69 -4.23 -9.19 17.82
N PRO A 70 -3.58 -10.29 17.41
CA PRO A 70 -2.40 -10.81 18.10
C PRO A 70 -1.26 -9.77 18.09
N ARG A 71 -0.55 -9.66 19.22
CA ARG A 71 0.61 -8.75 19.33
C ARG A 71 1.69 -9.10 18.31
N GLU A 72 1.89 -10.39 18.07
CA GLU A 72 2.89 -10.93 17.14
C GLU A 72 2.60 -10.51 15.69
N GLU A 73 1.32 -10.43 15.32
CA GLU A 73 0.88 -9.92 14.02
C GLU A 73 1.25 -8.45 13.87
N MET A 74 0.92 -7.63 14.86
CA MET A 74 1.27 -6.20 14.86
C MET A 74 2.78 -5.97 14.78
N GLU A 75 3.56 -6.70 15.59
CA GLU A 75 5.03 -6.62 15.59
C GLU A 75 5.64 -7.03 14.23
N ALA A 76 5.07 -8.03 13.57
CA ALA A 76 5.50 -8.45 12.24
C ALA A 76 5.24 -7.37 11.18
N TRP A 77 4.12 -6.65 11.27
CA TRP A 77 3.76 -5.57 10.35
C TRP A 77 4.49 -4.25 10.62
N LEU A 78 4.78 -3.93 11.89
CA LEU A 78 5.60 -2.76 12.24
C LEU A 78 7.02 -2.84 11.65
N LYS A 79 7.58 -4.04 11.52
CA LYS A 79 8.88 -4.25 10.82
C LYS A 79 8.82 -3.91 9.33
N LYS A 80 7.62 -3.85 8.76
CA LYS A 80 7.34 -3.51 7.36
C LYS A 80 6.85 -2.07 7.21
N ASP A 81 7.17 -1.16 8.14
CA ASP A 81 6.77 0.24 8.05
C ASP A 81 7.20 0.86 6.70
N PRO A 82 6.26 1.40 5.89
CA PRO A 82 6.56 2.00 4.59
C PRO A 82 7.48 3.21 4.68
N ILE A 83 7.40 4.01 5.74
CA ILE A 83 8.22 5.20 5.93
C ILE A 83 9.67 4.79 6.15
N CYS A 84 9.92 3.89 7.11
CA CYS A 84 11.26 3.39 7.37
C CYS A 84 11.85 2.63 6.17
N ARG A 85 11.01 1.92 5.40
CA ARG A 85 11.45 1.25 4.17
C ARG A 85 11.86 2.25 3.10
N LEU A 86 11.04 3.27 2.85
CA LEU A 86 11.32 4.31 1.86
C LEU A 86 12.57 5.11 2.26
N GLU A 87 12.72 5.47 3.53
CA GLU A 87 13.91 6.14 4.06
C GLU A 87 15.18 5.34 3.72
N ARG A 88 15.20 4.03 4.01
CA ARG A 88 16.32 3.15 3.66
C ARG A 88 16.58 3.09 2.16
N GLN A 89 15.53 3.07 1.33
CA GLN A 89 15.67 3.07 -0.13
C GLN A 89 16.28 4.38 -0.64
N ILE A 90 15.86 5.53 -0.10
CA ILE A 90 16.41 6.85 -0.45
C ILE A 90 17.89 6.94 -0.04
N LEU A 91 18.21 6.59 1.22
CA LEU A 91 19.59 6.63 1.73
C LEU A 91 20.52 5.67 0.98
N ALA A 92 20.00 4.55 0.47
CA ALA A 92 20.75 3.61 -0.37
C ALA A 92 20.89 4.06 -1.83
N GLY A 93 20.42 5.26 -2.20
CA GLY A 93 20.44 5.78 -3.58
C GLY A 93 19.49 5.06 -4.53
N ARG A 94 18.53 4.29 -4.00
CA ARG A 94 17.51 3.56 -4.78
C ARG A 94 16.20 4.32 -4.90
N GLY A 95 15.97 5.33 -4.05
CA GLY A 95 14.86 6.27 -4.17
C GLY A 95 15.36 7.60 -4.71
N GLN A 96 15.07 7.91 -5.97
CA GLN A 96 15.06 9.31 -6.38
C GLN A 96 13.84 9.95 -5.71
N ILE A 97 14.01 11.14 -5.12
CA ILE A 97 12.87 11.99 -4.76
C ILE A 97 12.27 12.41 -6.09
N PHE A 98 11.40 11.58 -6.66
CA PHE A 98 10.46 12.06 -7.65
C PHE A 98 9.68 13.14 -6.91
N THR A 99 9.65 14.35 -7.46
CA THR A 99 8.57 15.28 -7.15
C THR A 99 7.30 14.47 -7.34
N ILE A 100 6.72 13.98 -6.25
CA ILE A 100 5.37 13.47 -6.28
C ILE A 100 4.58 14.75 -6.52
N ASP A 101 4.33 15.05 -7.78
CA ASP A 101 3.31 16.00 -8.17
C ASP A 101 2.00 15.40 -7.66
N ILE A 102 1.73 15.58 -6.37
CA ILE A 102 0.40 15.50 -5.80
C ILE A 102 -0.30 16.72 -6.39
N LEU A 103 -0.63 16.63 -7.67
CA LEU A 103 -1.65 17.44 -8.28
C LEU A 103 -2.94 16.98 -7.62
N VAL A 104 -3.21 17.54 -6.44
CA VAL A 104 -4.56 17.63 -5.89
C VAL A 104 -5.34 18.40 -6.96
N CYS A 105 -6.15 17.69 -7.75
CA CYS A 105 -7.31 18.33 -8.35
C CYS A 105 -8.28 18.73 -7.23
#